data_AF-A0A4Y2PAY8-F1
#
_entry.id   AF-A0A4Y2PAY8-F1
#
_cell.length_a   1.000
_cell.length_b   1.000
_cell.length_c   1.000
_cell.angle_alpha   90.00
_cell.angle_beta   90.00
_cell.angle_gamma   90.00
#
_symmetry.space_group_name_H-M   'P 1'
#
loop_
_entity.id
_entity.type
_entity.pdbx_description
1 polymer ?
#
loop_
_entity_poly.entity_id
_entity_poly.type
_entity_poly.pdbx_seq_one_letter_code
_entity_poly.pdbx_strand_id
1 'polypeptide(L)'
;METDISVTVFTTTVDHWSSCKIQKAQLEDLAIKPILEKKLNLEDRPSWQEIAPESPATKRYWALWDSLQLKDGILYHKWESDDGSSC
;
A
#
# COMPACT_ATOMS: atom_id res chain seq x y z
N MET A 1 -21.97 -50.73 -0.33
CA MET A 1 -22.20 -49.63 0.64
C MET A 1 -20.85 -48.98 0.84
N GLU A 2 -20.55 -48.00 0.01
CA GLU A 2 -19.35 -47.18 0.13
C GLU A 2 -19.87 -45.74 0.06
N THR A 3 -19.86 -45.10 1.22
CA THR A 3 -20.36 -43.75 1.38
C THR A 3 -19.37 -42.80 0.72
N ASP A 4 -19.88 -42.15 -0.33
CA ASP A 4 -19.39 -40.93 -0.94
C ASP A 4 -18.94 -39.93 0.13
N ILE A 5 -17.63 -39.69 0.20
CA ILE A 5 -17.05 -38.68 1.09
C ILE A 5 -17.07 -37.37 0.31
N SER A 6 -18.25 -36.78 0.21
CA SER A 6 -18.40 -35.38 -0.18
C SER A 6 -17.73 -34.50 0.89
N VAL A 7 -16.46 -34.19 0.69
CA VAL A 7 -15.72 -33.18 1.45
C VAL A 7 -16.26 -31.80 1.04
N THR A 8 -17.34 -31.39 1.69
CA THR A 8 -17.77 -29.99 1.70
C THR A 8 -16.82 -29.21 2.62
N VAL A 9 -15.74 -28.67 2.05
CA VAL A 9 -14.96 -27.61 2.71
C VAL A 9 -15.84 -26.36 2.73
N PHE A 10 -16.51 -26.13 3.87
CA PHE A 10 -17.23 -24.90 4.15
C PHE A 10 -16.38 -24.03 5.08
N THR A 11 -15.84 -22.96 4.49
CA THR A 11 -15.50 -21.65 5.09
C THR A 11 -14.54 -21.58 6.29
N THR A 12 -13.29 -21.18 6.00
CA THR A 12 -12.60 -20.17 6.82
C THR A 12 -12.13 -19.06 5.89
N THR A 13 -12.88 -17.96 5.87
CA THR A 13 -12.60 -16.73 5.15
C THR A 13 -11.27 -16.14 5.64
N VAL A 14 -10.18 -16.33 4.90
CA VAL A 14 -8.93 -15.59 5.14
C VAL A 14 -8.63 -14.72 3.92
N ASP A 15 -9.60 -13.90 3.55
CA ASP A 15 -9.29 -12.62 2.92
C ASP A 15 -8.72 -11.70 4.00
N HIS A 16 -7.50 -11.95 4.46
CA HIS A 16 -6.90 -11.11 5.50
C HIS A 16 -6.42 -9.76 4.91
N TRP A 17 -6.18 -9.73 3.60
CA TRP A 17 -5.52 -8.63 2.91
C TRP A 17 -6.15 -8.35 1.54
N SER A 18 -7.48 -8.27 1.43
CA SER A 18 -8.10 -7.73 0.21
C SER A 18 -7.59 -6.32 -0.05
N SER A 19 -7.47 -5.95 -1.33
CA SER A 19 -7.11 -4.60 -1.76
C SER A 19 -7.92 -3.51 -1.02
N CYS A 20 -9.21 -3.75 -0.77
CA CYS A 20 -10.06 -2.82 -0.01
C CYS A 20 -9.59 -2.64 1.45
N LYS A 21 -9.21 -3.73 2.13
CA LYS A 21 -8.66 -3.66 3.50
C LYS A 21 -7.31 -2.96 3.54
N ILE A 22 -6.44 -3.22 2.55
CA ILE A 22 -5.12 -2.55 2.45
C ILE A 22 -5.30 -1.05 2.23
N GLN A 23 -6.12 -0.68 1.26
CA GLN A 23 -6.40 0.71 0.95
C GLN A 23 -6.95 1.43 2.19
N LYS A 24 -7.92 0.81 2.88
CA LYS A 24 -8.47 1.37 4.12
C LYS A 24 -7.41 1.51 5.21
N ALA A 25 -6.58 0.50 5.44
CA ALA A 25 -5.52 0.56 6.44
C ALA A 25 -4.49 1.68 6.14
N GLN A 26 -4.14 1.88 4.86
CA GLN A 26 -3.25 2.98 4.46
C GLN A 26 -3.89 4.37 4.65
N LEU A 27 -5.20 4.49 4.44
CA LEU A 27 -5.95 5.72 4.69
C LEU A 27 -6.14 6.00 6.19
N GLU A 28 -6.14 4.97 7.04
CA GLU A 28 -6.23 5.10 8.50
C GLU A 28 -4.87 5.40 9.15
N ASP A 29 -3.76 5.02 8.50
CA ASP A 29 -2.40 5.28 8.97
C ASP A 29 -2.03 6.77 8.80
N LEU A 30 -1.79 7.46 9.92
CA LEU A 30 -1.48 8.90 9.94
C LEU A 30 -0.17 9.28 9.24
N ALA A 31 0.78 8.34 9.09
CA ALA A 31 2.03 8.59 8.39
C ALA A 31 1.93 8.33 6.89
N ILE A 32 1.07 7.39 6.47
CA ILE A 32 0.90 7.01 5.06
C ILE A 32 -0.19 7.84 4.39
N LYS A 33 -1.30 8.12 5.08
CA LYS A 33 -2.45 8.85 4.55
C LYS A 33 -2.07 10.15 3.84
N PRO A 34 -1.24 11.06 4.42
CA PRO A 34 -0.90 12.30 3.73
C PRO A 34 -0.14 12.06 2.42
N ILE A 35 0.73 11.04 2.38
CA ILE A 35 1.47 10.67 1.17
C ILE A 35 0.54 10.06 0.12
N LEU A 36 -0.34 9.15 0.53
CA LEU A 36 -1.32 8.53 -0.35
C LEU A 36 -2.26 9.57 -0.96
N GLU A 37 -2.80 10.49 -0.17
CA GLU A 37 -3.65 11.57 -0.65
C GLU A 37 -2.90 12.48 -1.64
N LYS A 38 -1.65 12.83 -1.37
CA LYS A 38 -0.84 13.63 -2.31
C LYS A 38 -0.60 12.85 -3.61
N LYS A 39 -0.28 11.56 -3.55
CA LYS A 39 -0.02 10.68 -4.72
C LYS A 39 -1.28 10.48 -5.58
N LEU A 40 -2.47 10.57 -4.97
CA LEU A 40 -3.76 10.51 -5.65
C LEU A 40 -4.14 11.82 -6.36
N ASN A 41 -3.73 12.96 -5.81
CA ASN A 41 -4.16 14.29 -6.27
C ASN A 41 -3.12 15.04 -7.12
N LEU A 42 -1.84 14.66 -7.02
CA LEU A 42 -0.73 15.33 -7.70
C LEU A 42 0.07 14.31 -8.51
N GLU A 43 0.44 14.70 -9.74
CA GLU A 43 1.40 13.93 -10.56
C GLU A 43 2.82 14.09 -10.01
N ASP A 44 3.13 15.26 -9.45
CA ASP A 44 4.46 15.62 -8.96
C ASP A 44 4.65 15.47 -7.44
N ARG A 45 5.93 15.34 -7.04
CA ARG A 45 6.35 15.28 -5.63
C ARG A 45 6.00 16.58 -4.90
N PRO A 46 5.30 16.53 -3.75
CA PRO A 46 4.98 17.74 -3.00
C PRO A 46 6.25 18.43 -2.50
N SER A 47 6.20 19.74 -2.33
CA SER A 47 7.35 20.52 -1.89
C SER A 47 7.72 20.20 -0.43
N TRP A 48 8.97 20.49 -0.05
CA TRP A 48 9.39 20.29 1.34
C TRP A 48 8.56 21.11 2.33
N GLN A 49 8.13 22.32 1.98
CA GLN A 49 7.35 23.19 2.86
C GLN A 49 5.99 22.58 3.23
N GLU A 50 5.36 21.86 2.29
CA GLU A 50 4.10 21.17 2.52
C GLU A 50 4.23 19.98 3.47
N ILE A 51 5.40 19.33 3.51
CA ILE A 51 5.66 18.11 4.30
C ILE A 51 6.42 18.42 5.60
N ALA A 52 7.06 19.58 5.70
CA ALA A 52 7.75 20.05 6.90
C ALA A 52 6.91 19.98 8.20
N PRO A 53 5.59 20.29 8.23
CA PRO A 53 4.79 20.16 9.44
C PRO A 53 4.40 18.71 9.77
N GLU A 54 4.54 17.77 8.83
CA GLU A 54 4.11 16.38 9.00
C GLU A 54 5.03 15.58 9.94
N SER A 55 4.55 14.39 10.32
CA SER A 55 5.29 13.48 11.19
C SER A 55 6.65 13.07 10.60
N PRO A 56 7.65 12.71 11.43
CA PRO A 56 8.91 12.15 10.94
C PRO A 56 8.74 10.91 10.05
N ALA A 57 7.70 10.10 10.28
CA ALA A 57 7.41 8.93 9.45
C ALA A 57 6.89 9.33 8.07
N THR A 58 5.99 10.31 7.99
CA THR A 58 5.51 10.88 6.71
C THR A 58 6.66 11.45 5.89
N LYS A 59 7.59 12.17 6.53
CA LYS A 59 8.79 12.72 5.88
C LYS A 59 9.70 11.62 5.29
N ARG A 60 9.80 10.46 5.94
CA ARG A 60 10.55 9.31 5.40
C ARG A 60 9.90 8.77 4.13
N TYR A 61 8.58 8.60 4.13
CA TYR A 61 7.86 8.19 2.91
C TYR A 61 7.95 9.24 1.80
N TRP A 62 7.92 10.54 2.14
CA TRP A 62 8.18 11.61 1.18
C TRP A 62 9.59 11.54 0.58
N ALA A 63 10.61 11.18 1.37
CA ALA A 63 11.96 10.98 0.85
C ALA A 63 12.03 9.83 -0.17
N LEU A 64 11.19 8.81 0.00
CA LEU A 64 11.04 7.66 -0.90
C LEU A 64 10.05 7.90 -2.05
N TRP A 65 9.58 9.14 -2.26
CA TRP A 65 8.49 9.44 -3.19
C TRP A 65 8.66 8.80 -4.56
N ASP A 66 9.86 8.88 -5.13
CA ASP A 66 10.16 8.40 -6.49
C ASP A 66 10.12 6.87 -6.59
N SER A 67 10.34 6.17 -5.47
CA SER A 67 10.22 4.71 -5.34
C SER A 67 8.79 4.27 -4.97
N LEU A 68 7.90 5.19 -4.62
CA LEU A 68 6.51 4.87 -4.32
C LEU A 68 5.67 4.85 -5.61
N GLN A 69 4.80 3.86 -5.75
CA GLN A 69 3.90 3.72 -6.89
C GLN A 69 2.46 3.59 -6.40
N LEU A 70 1.51 4.13 -7.16
CA LEU A 70 0.10 3.99 -6.88
C LEU A 70 -0.51 2.96 -7.83
N LYS A 71 -1.20 1.96 -7.28
CA LYS A 71 -1.96 0.98 -8.07
C LYS A 71 -3.29 0.71 -7.38
N ASP A 72 -4.39 0.92 -8.12
CA ASP A 72 -5.76 0.74 -7.62
C ASP A 72 -6.04 1.47 -6.28
N GLY A 73 -5.43 2.65 -6.11
CA GLY A 73 -5.55 3.46 -4.89
C GLY A 73 -4.75 2.94 -3.69
N ILE A 74 -3.86 1.97 -3.89
CA ILE A 74 -2.93 1.46 -2.88
C ILE A 74 -1.52 1.94 -3.19
N LEU A 75 -0.82 2.38 -2.16
CA LEU A 75 0.57 2.79 -2.22
C LEU A 75 1.49 1.56 -2.13
N TYR A 76 2.32 1.35 -3.12
CA TYR A 76 3.35 0.32 -3.19
C TYR A 76 4.73 0.95 -3.11
N HIS A 77 5.68 0.25 -2.49
CA HIS A 77 7.09 0.59 -2.54
C HIS A 77 7.78 -0.30 -3.56
N LYS A 78 8.34 0.31 -4.61
CA LYS A 78 9.23 -0.37 -5.54
C LYS A 78 10.59 -0.54 -4.85
N TRP A 79 10.93 -1.79 -4.58
CA TRP A 79 12.29 -2.15 -4.19
C TRP A 79 13.17 -2.15 -5.44
N GLU A 80 14.40 -1.65 -5.31
CA GLU A 80 15.43 -1.89 -6.33
C GLU A 80 15.95 -3.32 -6.16
N SER A 81 16.04 -4.06 -7.27
CA SER A 81 16.67 -5.38 -7.28
C SER A 81 18.17 -5.23 -7.03
N ASP A 82 18.77 -6.17 -6.29
CA ASP A 82 20.20 -6.18 -5.95
C ASP A 82 21.10 -6.17 -7.22
N ASP A 83 20.59 -6.73 -8.31
CA ASP A 83 21.21 -6.82 -9.63
C ASP A 83 21.10 -5.54 -10.50
N GLY A 84 20.47 -4.47 -10.01
CA GLY A 84 20.35 -3.19 -10.72
C GLY A 84 19.40 -3.21 -11.92
N SER A 85 18.70 -4.33 -12.16
CA SER A 85 17.64 -4.41 -13.16
C SER A 85 16.31 -3.98 -12.53
N SER A 86 15.69 -2.94 -13.07
CA SER A 86 14.37 -2.48 -12.62
C SER A 86 13.29 -3.16 -13.47
N CYS A 87 12.47 -4.00 -12.83
CA CYS A 87 11.20 -4.47 -13.38
C CYS A 87 10.20 -3.31 -13.60
#